data_AF-A0A8H4XQP0-F1
#
_entry.id   AF-A0A8H4XQP0-F1
#
_cell.length_a   1.000
_cell.length_b   1.000
_cell.length_c   1.000
_cell.angle_alpha   90.00
_cell.angle_beta   90.00
_cell.angle_gamma   90.00
#
_symmetry.space_group_name_H-M   'P 1'
#
loop_
_entity.id
_entity.type
_entity.pdbx_description
1 polymer ?
#
loop_
_entity_poly.entity_id
_entity_poly.type
_entity_poly.pdbx_seq_one_letter_code
_entity_poly.pdbx_strand_id
1 'polypeptide(L)'
;MLAYPASKKWTLVHQDRLTELQGEQKRRHNARLTHGYDSGSHSVIGRADEEGSPECLSVSLRTQPISWVKAFVEAQGQVALTNVLLKINRRKTAGPGPVVSGADKDLEREYDITKCLKALMNNKYGADDALAHQQVIVAL
;
A
#
# COMPACT_ATOMS: atom_id res chain seq x y z
N MET A 1 20.10 14.04 -9.80
CA MET A 1 20.96 14.61 -8.73
C MET A 1 22.45 14.68 -9.06
N LEU A 2 22.91 14.16 -10.21
CA LEU A 2 24.35 14.09 -10.52
C LEU A 2 25.02 15.48 -10.54
N ALA A 3 24.33 16.49 -11.05
CA ALA A 3 24.79 17.88 -11.14
C ALA A 3 24.73 18.68 -9.82
N TYR A 4 24.29 18.10 -8.70
CA TYR A 4 24.27 18.84 -7.43
C TYR A 4 25.69 19.00 -6.85
N PRO A 5 26.01 20.17 -6.27
CA PRO A 5 27.26 20.36 -5.56
C PRO A 5 27.33 19.40 -4.35
N ALA A 6 28.54 19.05 -3.95
CA ALA A 6 28.78 18.07 -2.88
C ALA A 6 28.06 18.44 -1.58
N SER A 7 28.05 19.73 -1.21
CA SER A 7 27.34 20.23 -0.02
C SER A 7 25.85 19.87 -0.04
N LYS A 8 25.16 20.11 -1.16
CA LYS A 8 23.74 19.78 -1.30
C LYS A 8 23.49 18.27 -1.22
N LYS A 9 24.38 17.46 -1.78
CA LYS A 9 24.31 15.99 -1.65
C LYS A 9 24.43 15.56 -0.19
N TRP A 10 25.38 16.12 0.56
CA TRP A 10 25.52 15.86 2.00
C TRP A 10 24.29 16.27 2.80
N THR A 11 23.69 17.43 2.50
CA THR A 11 22.44 17.86 3.14
C THR A 11 21.32 16.85 2.88
N LEU A 12 21.18 16.36 1.65
CA LEU A 12 20.16 15.37 1.31
C LEU A 12 20.38 14.04 2.04
N VAL A 13 21.62 13.54 2.09
CA VAL A 13 21.95 12.31 2.85
C VAL A 13 21.63 12.47 4.34
N HIS A 14 21.97 13.62 4.92
CA HIS A 14 21.66 13.89 6.32
C HIS A 14 20.15 13.96 6.58
N GLN A 15 19.40 14.61 5.69
CA GLN A 15 17.93 14.69 5.78
C GLN A 15 17.28 13.31 5.66
N ASP A 16 17.70 12.50 4.69
CA ASP A 16 17.20 11.15 4.49
C ASP A 16 17.42 10.28 5.75
N ARG A 17 18.64 10.34 6.32
CA ARG A 17 18.96 9.64 7.56
C ARG A 17 18.13 10.12 8.75
N LEU A 18 17.89 11.42 8.86
CA LEU A 18 17.05 11.98 9.93
C LEU A 18 15.60 11.49 9.82
N THR A 19 15.04 11.49 8.60
CA THR A 19 13.69 10.98 8.34
C THR A 19 13.59 9.48 8.67
N GLU A 20 14.60 8.68 8.32
CA GLU A 20 14.63 7.25 8.64
C GLU A 20 14.60 7.00 10.16
N LEU A 21 15.42 7.73 10.92
CA LEU A 21 15.49 7.61 12.38
C LEU A 21 14.17 8.02 13.05
N GLN A 22 13.55 9.11 12.58
CA GLN A 22 12.23 9.55 13.07
C GLN A 22 11.16 8.50 12.77
N GLY A 23 11.17 7.93 11.56
CA GLY A 23 10.27 6.85 11.17
C GLY A 23 10.46 5.59 12.03
N GLU A 24 11.71 5.23 12.34
CA GLU A 24 12.01 4.10 13.22
C GLU A 24 11.52 4.34 14.66
N GLN A 25 11.71 5.53 15.21
CA GLN A 25 11.20 5.88 16.53
C GLN A 25 9.67 5.78 16.60
N LYS A 26 8.96 6.31 15.59
CA LYS A 26 7.49 6.20 15.51
C LYS A 26 7.04 4.75 15.43
N ARG A 27 7.70 3.91 14.61
CA ARG A 27 7.40 2.47 14.53
C ARG A 27 7.65 1.75 15.86
N ARG A 28 8.78 2.02 16.53
CA ARG A 28 9.10 1.43 17.83
C ARG A 28 8.09 1.84 18.91
N HIS A 29 7.64 3.09 18.91
CA HIS A 29 6.61 3.56 19.82
C HIS A 29 5.27 2.83 19.57
N ASN A 30 4.81 2.75 18.32
CA ASN A 30 3.59 2.03 17.96
C ASN A 30 3.66 0.53 18.26
N ALA A 31 4.82 -0.11 18.04
CA ALA A 31 5.04 -1.52 18.37
C ALA A 31 4.93 -1.79 19.88
N ARG A 32 5.40 -0.86 20.73
CA ARG A 32 5.28 -0.97 22.19
C ARG A 32 3.83 -0.85 22.66
N LEU A 33 3.03 0.02 22.02
CA LEU A 33 1.60 0.17 22.32
C LEU A 33 0.77 -1.07 21.92
N THR A 34 1.23 -1.84 20.93
CA THR A 34 0.52 -3.02 20.42
C THR A 34 0.84 -4.31 21.17
N HIS A 35 1.92 -4.35 21.97
CA HIS A 35 2.37 -5.55 22.71
C HIS A 35 1.56 -5.85 23.98
N GLY A 36 0.48 -5.11 24.26
CA GLY A 36 -0.38 -5.31 25.43
C GLY A 36 -1.69 -6.09 25.19
N TYR A 37 -1.94 -6.57 23.97
CA TYR A 37 -3.16 -7.32 23.64
C TYR A 37 -2.80 -8.69 23.05
N ASP A 38 -2.57 -9.64 23.94
CA ASP A 38 -2.43 -11.07 23.62
C ASP A 38 -3.81 -11.65 23.29
N SER A 39 -3.99 -12.12 22.05
CA SER A 39 -4.74 -13.33 21.69
C SER A 39 -4.96 -13.41 20.17
N GLY A 40 -4.54 -14.53 19.57
CA GLY A 40 -5.17 -15.05 18.36
C GLY A 40 -4.46 -14.78 17.03
N SER A 41 -4.01 -15.88 16.42
CA SER A 41 -3.36 -16.06 15.11
C SER A 41 -4.13 -15.55 13.87
N HIS A 42 -4.80 -14.39 13.91
CA HIS A 42 -5.56 -13.88 12.77
C HIS A 42 -5.58 -12.33 12.63
N SER A 43 -4.63 -11.64 13.26
CA SER A 43 -4.68 -10.16 13.43
C SER A 43 -3.77 -9.33 12.50
N VAL A 44 -3.23 -9.91 11.42
CA VAL A 44 -2.51 -9.10 10.41
C VAL A 44 -3.47 -8.37 9.46
N ILE A 45 -4.73 -8.82 9.37
CA ILE A 45 -5.73 -8.26 8.43
C ILE A 45 -6.75 -7.34 9.15
N GLY A 46 -6.88 -7.42 10.48
CA GLY A 46 -7.95 -6.74 11.23
C GLY A 46 -7.65 -5.32 11.74
N ARG A 47 -6.41 -4.83 11.61
CA ARG A 47 -6.00 -3.48 12.09
C ARG A 47 -5.66 -2.50 10.98
N ALA A 48 -6.01 -2.83 9.74
CA ALA A 48 -6.01 -1.87 8.65
C ALA A 48 -7.17 -0.85 8.74
N ASP A 49 -8.10 -0.98 9.70
CA ASP A 49 -9.33 -0.18 9.66
C ASP A 49 -9.21 1.27 10.19
N GLU A 50 -8.16 1.64 10.94
CA GLU A 50 -7.98 3.02 11.44
C GLU A 50 -6.75 3.75 10.88
N GLU A 51 -5.75 3.04 10.35
CA GLU A 51 -4.58 3.66 9.66
C GLU A 51 -4.28 3.02 8.28
N GLY A 52 -5.10 2.04 7.87
CA GLY A 52 -4.99 1.29 6.61
C GLY A 52 -6.15 1.54 5.65
N SER A 53 -6.76 2.72 5.71
CA SER A 53 -7.59 3.19 4.60
C SER A 53 -6.72 3.21 3.33
N PRO A 54 -7.22 2.68 2.19
CA PRO A 54 -6.44 2.61 0.94
C PRO A 54 -5.96 3.99 0.45
N GLU A 55 -6.58 5.08 0.91
CA GLU A 55 -6.09 6.44 0.72
C GLU A 55 -4.69 6.66 1.32
N CYS A 56 -4.49 6.26 2.59
CA CYS A 56 -3.22 6.37 3.31
C CYS A 56 -2.15 5.45 2.72
N LEU A 57 -2.56 4.27 2.25
CA LEU A 57 -1.69 3.31 1.58
C LEU A 57 -1.15 3.88 0.26
N SER A 58 -1.99 4.51 -0.55
CA SER A 58 -1.56 5.11 -1.82
C SER A 58 -0.48 6.18 -1.63
N VAL A 59 -0.59 6.99 -0.58
CA VAL A 59 0.39 8.01 -0.23
C VAL A 59 1.68 7.34 0.21
N SER A 60 1.59 6.38 1.12
CA SER A 60 2.73 5.63 1.63
C SER A 60 3.52 4.94 0.52
N LEU A 61 2.84 4.32 -0.44
CA LEU A 61 3.48 3.68 -1.61
C LEU A 61 4.29 4.66 -2.48
N ARG A 62 3.99 5.97 -2.44
CA ARG A 62 4.72 7.01 -3.19
C ARG A 62 5.81 7.69 -2.38
N THR A 63 5.66 7.77 -1.06
CA THR A 63 6.53 8.60 -0.19
C THR A 63 7.42 7.81 0.74
N GLN A 64 7.12 6.54 0.99
CA GLN A 64 7.99 5.68 1.79
C GLN A 64 9.24 5.27 0.99
N PRO A 65 10.35 4.93 1.69
CA PRO A 65 11.54 4.42 1.05
C PRO A 65 11.25 3.19 0.18
N ILE A 66 12.01 3.01 -0.90
CA ILE A 66 11.83 1.88 -1.82
C ILE A 66 11.94 0.51 -1.13
N SER A 67 12.71 0.41 -0.04
CA SER A 67 12.80 -0.80 0.79
C SER A 67 11.46 -1.18 1.42
N TRP A 68 10.66 -0.19 1.82
CA TRP A 68 9.30 -0.42 2.34
C TRP A 68 8.39 -0.97 1.24
N VAL A 69 8.48 -0.40 0.03
CA VAL A 69 7.70 -0.87 -1.13
C VAL A 69 8.07 -2.32 -1.50
N LYS A 70 9.36 -2.66 -1.47
CA LYS A 70 9.82 -4.05 -1.67
C LYS A 70 9.22 -5.00 -0.64
N ALA A 71 9.31 -4.65 0.65
CA ALA A 71 8.75 -5.48 1.72
C ALA A 71 7.23 -5.66 1.57
N PHE A 72 6.50 -4.63 1.12
CA PHE A 72 5.07 -4.73 0.83
C PHE A 72 4.77 -5.70 -0.32
N VAL A 73 5.55 -5.64 -1.40
CA VAL A 73 5.42 -6.57 -2.55
C VAL A 73 5.77 -8.01 -2.13
N GLU A 74 6.87 -8.21 -1.41
CA GLU A 74 7.27 -9.51 -0.85
C GLU A 74 6.21 -10.10 0.08
N ALA A 75 5.49 -9.25 0.82
CA ALA A 75 4.35 -9.63 1.66
C ALA A 75 3.04 -9.84 0.86
N GLN A 76 3.10 -10.00 -0.47
CA GLN A 76 1.95 -10.24 -1.35
C GLN A 76 0.92 -9.10 -1.36
N GLY A 77 1.33 -7.88 -1.04
CA GLY A 77 0.42 -6.73 -0.93
C GLY A 77 -0.27 -6.38 -2.26
N GLN A 78 0.42 -6.51 -3.39
CA GLN A 78 -0.15 -6.25 -4.72
C GLN A 78 -1.25 -7.26 -5.08
N VAL A 79 -1.00 -8.55 -4.83
CA VAL A 79 -2.00 -9.63 -4.98
C VAL A 79 -3.22 -9.41 -4.07
N ALA A 80 -3.01 -8.98 -2.83
CA ALA A 80 -4.10 -8.68 -1.90
C ALA A 80 -5.00 -7.55 -2.42
N LEU A 81 -4.43 -6.45 -2.92
CA LEU A 81 -5.17 -5.34 -3.52
C LEU A 81 -6.00 -5.79 -4.73
N THR A 82 -5.37 -6.52 -5.65
CA THR A 82 -6.02 -7.10 -6.83
C THR A 82 -7.17 -8.04 -6.47
N ASN A 83 -7.03 -8.87 -5.44
CA ASN A 83 -8.09 -9.76 -4.98
C ASN A 83 -9.32 -8.99 -4.49
N VAL A 84 -9.13 -7.83 -3.84
CA VAL A 84 -10.24 -6.96 -3.44
C VAL A 84 -10.88 -6.32 -4.67
N LEU A 85 -10.08 -5.85 -5.63
CA LEU A 85 -10.57 -5.28 -6.89
C LEU A 85 -11.41 -6.28 -7.70
N LEU A 86 -10.93 -7.52 -7.86
CA LEU A 86 -11.69 -8.58 -8.55
C LEU A 86 -13.05 -8.85 -7.89
N LYS A 87 -13.13 -8.80 -6.56
CA LYS A 87 -14.40 -8.94 -5.84
C LYS A 87 -15.34 -7.78 -6.12
N ILE A 88 -14.84 -6.54 -6.22
CA ILE A 88 -15.64 -5.36 -6.58
C ILE A 88 -16.14 -5.51 -8.03
N ASN A 89 -15.25 -5.83 -8.97
CA ASN A 89 -15.59 -6.00 -10.39
C ASN A 89 -16.66 -7.06 -10.59
N ARG A 90 -16.54 -8.23 -9.94
CA ARG A 90 -17.57 -9.29 -10.01
C ARG A 90 -18.94 -8.86 -9.51
N ARG A 91 -19.00 -8.05 -8.44
CA ARG A 91 -20.28 -7.50 -7.94
C ARG A 91 -20.92 -6.55 -8.97
N LYS A 92 -20.11 -5.72 -9.64
CA LYS A 92 -20.59 -4.83 -10.71
C LYS A 92 -21.10 -5.59 -11.94
N THR A 93 -20.45 -6.69 -12.33
CA THR A 93 -20.83 -7.47 -13.51
C THR A 93 -22.07 -8.36 -13.30
N ALA A 94 -22.47 -8.64 -12.06
CA ALA A 94 -23.52 -9.62 -11.72
C ALA A 94 -24.98 -9.21 -12.10
N GLY A 95 -25.18 -8.19 -12.94
CA GLY A 95 -26.50 -7.75 -13.41
C GLY A 95 -27.30 -6.98 -12.35
N PRO A 96 -28.47 -6.42 -12.73
CA PRO A 96 -29.26 -5.56 -11.85
C PRO A 96 -29.98 -6.39 -10.77
N GLY A 97 -29.24 -6.76 -9.72
CA GLY A 97 -29.81 -7.10 -8.43
C GLY A 97 -30.33 -5.85 -7.71
N PRO A 98 -31.09 -5.99 -6.61
CA PRO A 98 -31.65 -4.84 -5.89
C PRO A 98 -30.54 -3.83 -5.59
N VAL A 99 -30.78 -2.56 -5.92
CA VAL A 99 -29.87 -1.43 -5.73
C VAL A 99 -29.20 -1.52 -4.37
N VAL A 100 -27.95 -1.98 -4.37
CA VAL A 100 -27.18 -2.17 -3.15
C VAL A 100 -26.66 -0.80 -2.75
N SER A 101 -27.04 -0.32 -1.57
CA SER A 101 -26.63 0.97 -0.97
C SER A 101 -25.12 1.14 -0.71
N GLY A 102 -24.27 0.34 -1.36
CA GLY A 102 -22.81 0.35 -1.27
C GLY A 102 -22.09 0.57 -2.60
N ALA A 103 -22.80 0.83 -3.70
CA ALA A 103 -22.18 1.03 -5.02
C ALA A 103 -21.19 2.21 -5.06
N ASP A 104 -21.53 3.34 -4.43
CA ASP A 104 -20.64 4.52 -4.35
C ASP A 104 -19.39 4.23 -3.50
N LYS A 105 -19.56 3.49 -2.40
CA LYS A 105 -18.44 3.06 -1.54
C LYS A 105 -17.51 2.07 -2.27
N ASP A 106 -18.08 1.19 -3.08
CA ASP A 106 -17.32 0.27 -3.92
C ASP A 106 -16.54 1.03 -5.01
N LEU A 107 -17.13 2.10 -5.58
CA LEU A 107 -16.44 2.99 -6.53
C LEU A 107 -15.28 3.76 -5.88
N GLU A 108 -15.46 4.33 -4.70
CA GLU A 108 -14.39 5.00 -3.94
C GLU A 108 -13.25 4.02 -3.63
N ARG A 109 -13.59 2.83 -3.13
CA ARG A 109 -12.61 1.79 -2.80
C ARG A 109 -11.85 1.31 -4.04
N GLU A 110 -12.53 1.11 -5.17
CA GLU A 110 -11.89 0.77 -6.45
C GLU A 110 -10.93 1.85 -6.92
N TYR A 111 -11.33 3.13 -6.80
CA TYR A 111 -10.49 4.26 -7.16
C TYR A 111 -9.21 4.29 -6.32
N ASP A 112 -9.31 4.06 -5.00
CA ASP A 112 -8.13 4.05 -4.13
C ASP A 112 -7.22 2.85 -4.35
N ILE A 113 -7.79 1.66 -4.62
CA ILE A 113 -7.00 0.49 -5.02
C ILE A 113 -6.25 0.79 -6.32
N THR A 114 -6.90 1.41 -7.30
CA THR A 114 -6.28 1.79 -8.57
C THR A 114 -5.14 2.80 -8.36
N LYS A 115 -5.27 3.76 -7.44
CA LYS A 115 -4.17 4.66 -7.07
C LYS A 115 -2.99 3.89 -6.47
N CYS A 116 -3.25 2.89 -5.62
CA CYS A 116 -2.21 2.06 -5.02
C CYS A 116 -1.48 1.23 -6.09
N LEU A 117 -2.22 0.57 -6.99
CA LEU A 117 -1.65 -0.22 -8.08
C LEU A 117 -0.82 0.66 -9.03
N LYS A 118 -1.30 1.85 -9.38
CA LYS A 118 -0.52 2.83 -10.16
C LYS A 118 0.79 3.19 -9.47
N ALA A 119 0.77 3.44 -8.16
CA ALA A 119 1.98 3.78 -7.41
C ALA A 119 2.99 2.62 -7.38
N LEU A 120 2.51 1.38 -7.22
CA LEU A 120 3.33 0.16 -7.26
C LEU A 120 3.97 -0.06 -8.63
N MET A 121 3.20 0.05 -9.70
CA MET A 121 3.70 -0.17 -11.06
C MET A 121 4.59 0.95 -11.57
N ASN A 122 4.65 2.11 -10.89
CA ASN A 122 5.56 3.21 -11.20
C ASN A 122 7.02 2.95 -10.73
N ASN A 123 7.32 1.76 -10.25
CA ASN A 123 8.69 1.32 -9.98
C ASN A 123 8.91 -0.11 -10.51
N LYS A 124 10.17 -0.43 -10.82
CA LYS A 124 10.54 -1.71 -11.43
C LYS A 124 10.02 -2.93 -10.64
N TYR A 125 10.06 -2.88 -9.30
CA TYR A 125 9.69 -4.02 -8.47
C TYR A 125 8.20 -4.34 -8.54
N GLY A 126 7.33 -3.34 -8.40
CA GLY A 126 5.88 -3.55 -8.52
C GLY A 126 5.42 -3.83 -9.96
N ALA A 127 6.15 -3.37 -10.96
CA ALA A 127 5.89 -3.74 -12.35
C ALA A 127 6.28 -5.20 -12.64
N ASP A 128 7.48 -5.63 -12.22
CA ASP A 128 7.94 -7.01 -12.39
C ASP A 128 7.03 -7.99 -11.61
N ASP A 129 6.58 -7.62 -10.40
CA ASP A 129 5.63 -8.41 -9.61
C ASP A 129 4.25 -8.53 -10.27
N ALA A 130 3.74 -7.44 -10.89
CA ALA A 130 2.50 -7.47 -11.65
C ALA A 130 2.55 -8.48 -12.80
N LEU A 131 3.69 -8.54 -13.51
CA LEU A 131 3.91 -9.46 -14.62
C LEU A 131 4.04 -10.91 -14.16
N ALA A 132 4.59 -11.15 -12.97
CA ALA A 132 4.66 -12.49 -12.37
C ALA A 132 3.27 -13.00 -11.92
N HIS A 133 2.35 -12.09 -11.60
CA HIS A 133 1.02 -12.42 -11.09
C HIS A 133 -0.08 -12.05 -12.09
N GLN A 134 -0.39 -12.97 -13.02
CA GLN A 134 -1.38 -12.78 -14.09
C GLN A 134 -2.73 -12.20 -13.62
N GLN A 135 -3.18 -12.54 -12.41
CA GLN A 135 -4.40 -12.01 -11.80
C GLN A 135 -4.40 -10.47 -11.66
N VAL A 136 -3.23 -9.86 -11.48
CA VAL A 136 -3.05 -8.41 -11.37
C VAL A 136 -3.43 -7.74 -12.69
N ILE A 137 -3.01 -8.33 -13.81
CA ILE A 137 -3.33 -7.85 -15.15
C ILE A 137 -4.81 -8.06 -15.47
N VAL A 138 -5.39 -9.19 -15.07
CA VAL A 138 -6.81 -9.52 -15.35
C VAL A 138 -7.79 -8.65 -14.54
N ALA A 139 -7.38 -8.13 -13.38
CA ALA A 139 -8.24 -7.32 -12.54
C ALA A 139 -8.31 -5.84 -12.96
N LEU A 140 -7.34 -5.38 -13.74
CA LEU A 140 -7.27 -4.03 -14.31
C LEU A 140 -8.10 -3.96 -15.60
#